data_AF-K2NTH9-F1
#
_entry.id   AF-K2NTH9-F1
#
_cell.length_a   1.000
_cell.length_b   1.000
_cell.length_c   1.000
_cell.angle_alpha   90.00
_cell.angle_beta   90.00
_cell.angle_gamma   90.00
#
_symmetry.space_group_name_H-M   'P 1'
#
loop_
_entity.id
_entity.type
_entity.pdbx_description
1 polymer ?
#
loop_
_entity_poly.entity_id
_entity_poly.type
_entity_poly.pdbx_seq_one_letter_code
_entity_poly.pdbx_strand_id
1 'polypeptide(L)'
;MLAKGSSGNKGSAGKTPPTSTKSARSARTEKEATAVDGSSVENVYFLNAFPIPNSVLRNLRVCVFSLLMFTGTLEAYTLRLIPVHVYGKVIHEFDPWFNFRASEYLDEHGWNAFFHWYDYMSWYPLGRPVGTTIFPGLQLTSVLIRRALSMLGVS
;
A
#
# COMPACT_ATOMS: atom_id res chain seq x y z
N MET A 1 -82.37 16.79 57.76
CA MET A 1 -81.86 17.88 56.88
C MET A 1 -81.58 17.25 55.52
N LEU A 2 -82.58 17.17 54.62
CA LEU A 2 -82.85 18.11 53.51
C LEU A 2 -81.77 18.14 52.39
N ALA A 3 -81.91 17.18 51.47
CA ALA A 3 -81.93 17.28 49.99
C ALA A 3 -80.99 18.26 49.24
N LYS A 4 -80.21 17.75 48.28
CA LYS A 4 -80.51 17.71 46.82
C LYS A 4 -79.26 17.42 45.99
N GLY A 5 -79.39 16.47 45.06
CA GLY A 5 -78.50 16.37 43.91
C GLY A 5 -78.76 17.48 42.89
N SER A 6 -77.77 17.73 42.03
CA SER A 6 -77.96 18.45 40.77
C SER A 6 -77.32 17.64 39.67
N SER A 7 -78.17 17.22 38.73
CA SER A 7 -77.86 16.53 37.49
C SER A 7 -77.93 17.55 36.36
N GLY A 8 -77.03 17.39 35.38
CA GLY A 8 -77.28 17.79 34.00
C GLY A 8 -76.42 18.93 33.46
N ASN A 9 -75.45 18.57 32.62
CA ASN A 9 -75.32 19.29 31.35
C ASN A 9 -75.14 18.29 30.19
N LYS A 10 -75.85 18.60 29.11
CA LYS A 10 -76.12 17.84 27.88
C LYS A 10 -74.85 17.80 27.01
N GLY A 11 -74.54 16.71 26.30
CA GLY A 11 -74.92 16.44 24.89
C GLY A 11 -74.13 17.33 23.90
N SER A 12 -73.55 16.90 22.78
CA SER A 12 -73.70 15.71 21.95
C SER A 12 -72.67 15.78 20.78
N ALA A 13 -72.21 14.62 20.32
CA ALA A 13 -71.86 14.23 18.93
C ALA A 13 -70.75 14.96 18.12
N GLY A 14 -69.60 14.29 17.97
CA GLY A 14 -69.21 13.53 16.75
C GLY A 14 -68.84 14.25 15.43
N LYS A 15 -67.59 14.04 14.98
CA LYS A 15 -67.12 13.51 13.65
C LYS A 15 -65.85 14.22 13.09
N THR A 16 -64.70 13.51 13.19
CA THR A 16 -63.55 13.29 12.24
C THR A 16 -62.86 14.42 11.40
N PRO A 17 -61.56 14.25 11.03
CA PRO A 17 -60.56 15.30 10.70
C PRO A 17 -60.45 15.63 9.18
N PRO A 18 -59.63 16.63 8.77
CA PRO A 18 -58.40 16.27 8.03
C PRO A 18 -57.17 17.22 8.16
N THR A 19 -56.01 16.56 8.19
CA THR A 19 -54.84 16.78 7.31
C THR A 19 -53.88 17.96 7.55
N SER A 20 -52.64 17.53 7.79
CA SER A 20 -51.40 18.25 7.96
C SER A 20 -50.98 19.07 6.73
N THR A 21 -50.54 20.30 6.97
CA THR A 21 -49.77 21.08 5.98
C THR A 21 -48.72 21.97 6.66
N LYS A 22 -48.00 21.42 7.64
CA LYS A 22 -46.88 22.12 8.32
C LYS A 22 -45.54 21.38 8.29
N SER A 23 -45.44 20.21 7.64
CA SER A 23 -44.19 19.41 7.65
C SER A 23 -43.19 19.77 6.54
N ALA A 24 -43.64 20.33 5.42
CA ALA A 24 -42.76 20.55 4.25
C ALA A 24 -41.83 21.78 4.38
N ARG A 25 -42.18 22.79 5.19
CA ARG A 25 -41.36 24.01 5.33
C ARG A 25 -40.24 23.83 6.36
N SER A 26 -40.47 23.07 7.44
CA SER A 26 -39.46 22.81 8.47
C SER A 26 -38.37 21.84 7.98
N ALA A 27 -38.74 20.85 7.17
CA ALA A 27 -37.78 19.92 6.57
C ALA A 27 -36.89 20.56 5.48
N ARG A 28 -37.31 21.70 4.93
CA ARG A 28 -36.50 22.45 3.95
C ARG A 28 -35.44 23.31 4.66
N THR A 29 -35.79 23.95 5.78
CA THR A 29 -34.85 24.74 6.58
C THR A 29 -33.78 23.87 7.25
N GLU A 30 -34.11 22.64 7.63
CA GLU A 30 -33.13 21.71 8.22
C GLU A 30 -32.16 21.13 7.17
N LYS A 31 -32.64 20.88 5.94
CA LYS A 31 -31.78 20.43 4.82
C LYS A 31 -30.91 21.54 4.23
N GLU A 32 -31.33 22.79 4.36
CA GLU A 32 -30.56 23.96 3.87
C GLU A 32 -29.46 24.39 4.87
N ALA A 33 -29.62 24.06 6.16
CA ALA A 33 -28.57 24.23 7.19
C ALA A 33 -27.48 23.14 7.17
N THR A 34 -27.67 22.04 6.45
CA THR A 34 -26.66 20.98 6.25
C THR A 34 -25.84 21.15 4.95
N ALA A 35 -25.85 22.33 4.34
CA ALA A 35 -24.89 22.68 3.31
C ALA A 35 -23.79 23.57 3.91
N VAL A 36 -23.09 23.06 4.93
CA VAL A 36 -21.77 23.60 5.27
C VAL A 36 -20.88 23.23 4.09
N ASP A 37 -20.62 24.24 3.27
CA ASP A 37 -19.65 24.24 2.19
C ASP A 37 -18.35 23.57 2.65
N GLY A 38 -18.21 22.29 2.31
CA GLY A 38 -17.06 21.43 2.64
C GLY A 38 -15.81 21.78 1.83
N SER A 39 -15.69 23.04 1.40
CA SER A 39 -14.58 23.57 0.61
C SER A 39 -13.82 24.69 1.34
N SER A 40 -14.01 24.83 2.66
CA SER A 40 -13.13 25.67 3.48
C SER A 40 -11.71 25.09 3.44
N VAL A 41 -10.91 25.61 2.51
CA VAL A 41 -9.47 25.31 2.42
C VAL A 41 -8.89 25.79 3.74
N GLU A 42 -8.66 24.85 4.65
CA GLU A 42 -8.00 25.11 5.90
C GLU A 42 -6.60 25.65 5.56
N ASN A 43 -6.43 26.97 5.69
CA ASN A 43 -5.23 27.69 5.34
C ASN A 43 -4.41 27.87 6.61
N VAL A 44 -3.19 27.35 6.61
CA VAL A 44 -2.24 27.60 7.69
C VAL A 44 -1.50 28.88 7.37
N TYR A 45 -1.58 29.87 8.25
CA TYR A 45 -0.89 31.13 8.07
C TYR A 45 0.59 30.98 8.43
N PHE A 46 1.46 31.13 7.45
CA PHE A 46 2.89 31.24 7.68
C PHE A 46 3.22 32.65 8.19
N LEU A 47 3.89 32.74 9.34
CA LEU A 47 4.25 34.00 10.02
C LEU A 47 3.06 34.96 10.25
N ASN A 48 1.84 34.44 10.43
CA ASN A 48 0.61 35.24 10.51
C ASN A 48 0.37 36.20 9.33
N ALA A 49 1.10 36.04 8.21
CA ALA A 49 1.12 37.00 7.11
C ALA A 49 0.68 36.38 5.77
N PHE A 50 0.93 35.09 5.56
CA PHE A 50 0.66 34.43 4.27
C PHE A 50 -0.20 33.17 4.45
N PRO A 51 -1.43 33.11 3.89
CA PRO A 51 -2.25 31.90 3.94
C PRO A 51 -1.67 30.84 2.98
N ILE A 52 -1.19 29.73 3.52
CA ILE A 52 -0.77 28.57 2.73
C ILE A 52 -1.87 27.51 2.80
N PRO A 53 -2.42 27.05 1.66
CA PRO A 53 -3.42 26.00 1.67
C PRO A 53 -2.81 24.68 2.15
N ASN A 54 -3.50 23.98 3.07
CA ASN A 54 -3.03 22.70 3.62
C ASN A 54 -2.71 21.63 2.57
N SER A 55 -3.38 21.67 1.42
CA SER A 55 -3.07 20.80 0.27
C SER A 55 -1.66 21.00 -0.28
N VAL A 56 -1.15 22.25 -0.32
CA VAL A 56 0.21 22.55 -0.77
C VAL A 56 1.24 22.06 0.25
N LEU A 57 1.00 22.25 1.56
CA LEU A 57 1.88 21.72 2.60
C LEU A 57 1.91 20.19 2.60
N ARG A 58 0.75 19.53 2.39
CA ARG A 58 0.68 18.07 2.28
C ARG A 58 1.46 17.57 1.07
N ASN A 59 1.26 18.16 -0.10
CA ASN A 59 1.98 17.78 -1.32
C ASN A 59 3.49 18.04 -1.17
N LEU A 60 3.89 19.20 -0.63
CA LEU A 60 5.28 19.53 -0.36
C LEU A 60 5.93 18.50 0.59
N ARG A 61 5.27 18.15 1.68
CA ARG A 61 5.75 17.11 2.61
C ARG A 61 5.96 15.79 1.87
N VAL A 62 4.98 15.34 1.09
CA VAL A 62 5.09 14.10 0.30
C VAL A 62 6.25 14.20 -0.70
N CYS A 63 6.40 15.31 -1.42
CA CYS A 63 7.51 15.52 -2.35
C CYS A 63 8.87 15.48 -1.65
N VAL A 64 9.00 16.14 -0.50
CA VAL A 64 10.24 16.14 0.29
C VAL A 64 10.55 14.73 0.80
N PHE A 65 9.57 14.02 1.37
CA PHE A 65 9.78 12.63 1.81
C PHE A 65 10.17 11.71 0.66
N SER A 66 9.52 11.84 -0.51
CA SER A 66 9.87 11.07 -1.70
C SER A 66 11.28 11.38 -2.20
N LEU A 67 11.69 12.65 -2.19
CA LEU A 67 13.05 13.05 -2.56
C LEU A 67 14.10 12.49 -1.59
N LEU A 68 13.82 12.53 -0.29
CA LEU A 68 14.70 11.96 0.73
C LEU A 68 14.81 10.44 0.59
N MET A 69 13.71 9.73 0.32
CA MET A 69 13.74 8.29 0.07
C MET A 69 14.53 7.96 -1.20
N PHE A 70 14.35 8.73 -2.27
CA PHE A 70 15.06 8.52 -3.53
C PHE A 70 16.57 8.78 -3.40
N THR A 71 16.96 9.88 -2.78
CA THR A 71 18.39 10.17 -2.52
C THR A 71 18.98 9.13 -1.57
N GLY A 72 18.26 8.74 -0.53
CA GLY A 72 18.68 7.70 0.41
C GLY A 72 18.89 6.34 -0.25
N THR A 73 18.05 5.93 -1.22
CA THR A 73 18.26 4.66 -1.95
C THR A 73 19.45 4.72 -2.89
N LEU A 74 19.69 5.86 -3.55
CA LEU A 74 20.88 6.05 -4.39
C LEU A 74 22.17 5.95 -3.57
N GLU A 75 22.23 6.62 -2.41
CA GLU A 75 23.40 6.53 -1.52
C GLU A 75 23.56 5.13 -0.93
N ALA A 76 22.46 4.47 -0.58
CA ALA A 76 22.50 3.09 -0.11
C ALA A 76 23.04 2.12 -1.19
N TYR A 77 22.78 2.40 -2.47
CA TYR A 77 23.29 1.63 -3.60
C TYR A 77 24.79 1.89 -3.82
N THR A 78 25.23 3.16 -3.83
CA THR A 78 26.65 3.51 -4.01
C THR A 78 27.53 2.90 -2.91
N LEU A 79 27.09 2.95 -1.65
CA LEU A 79 27.79 2.34 -0.52
C LEU A 79 27.98 0.83 -0.68
N ARG A 80 26.96 0.11 -1.20
CA ARG A 80 27.03 -1.34 -1.44
C ARG A 80 27.95 -1.70 -2.61
N LEU A 81 28.23 -0.76 -3.50
CA LEU A 81 29.15 -0.98 -4.62
C LEU A 81 30.61 -0.69 -4.26
N ILE A 82 30.93 -0.15 -3.08
CA ILE A 82 32.32 0.15 -2.70
C ILE A 82 33.25 -1.06 -2.89
N PRO A 83 32.92 -2.28 -2.41
CA PRO A 83 33.78 -3.44 -2.59
C PRO A 83 34.05 -3.78 -4.07
N VAL A 84 33.05 -3.58 -4.94
CA VAL A 84 33.19 -3.82 -6.38
C VAL A 84 34.14 -2.82 -7.03
N HIS A 85 34.12 -1.56 -6.60
CA HIS A 85 35.03 -0.54 -7.12
C HIS A 85 36.47 -0.73 -6.63
N VAL A 86 36.66 -1.20 -5.39
CA VAL A 86 37.98 -1.37 -4.77
C VAL A 86 38.63 -2.69 -5.17
N TYR A 87 37.88 -3.80 -5.13
CA TYR A 87 38.40 -5.16 -5.31
C TYR A 87 38.02 -5.79 -6.66
N GLY A 88 37.15 -5.13 -7.44
CA GLY A 88 36.69 -5.61 -8.75
C GLY A 88 35.40 -6.43 -8.70
N LYS A 89 34.92 -6.83 -9.88
CA LYS A 89 33.69 -7.62 -10.06
C LYS A 89 33.97 -9.10 -9.79
N VAL A 90 34.10 -9.47 -8.53
CA VAL A 90 34.27 -10.86 -8.09
C VAL A 90 33.30 -11.18 -6.96
N ILE A 91 32.87 -12.44 -6.89
CA ILE A 91 32.05 -12.93 -5.78
C ILE A 91 32.95 -13.02 -4.54
N HIS A 92 32.55 -12.31 -3.49
CA HIS A 92 33.19 -12.36 -2.20
C HIS A 92 32.57 -13.45 -1.32
N GLU A 93 33.36 -13.94 -0.35
CA GLU A 93 33.01 -15.03 0.56
C GLU A 93 32.87 -16.40 -0.11
N PHE A 94 32.73 -17.46 0.70
CA PHE A 94 32.64 -18.85 0.23
C PHE A 94 31.20 -19.27 -0.13
N ASP A 95 30.21 -18.87 0.66
CA ASP A 95 28.82 -19.33 0.49
C ASP A 95 28.17 -18.94 -0.86
N PRO A 96 28.36 -17.70 -1.37
CA PRO A 96 27.66 -17.28 -2.59
C PRO A 96 28.11 -18.03 -3.86
N TRP A 97 29.26 -18.72 -3.85
CA TRP A 97 29.73 -19.52 -4.99
C TRP A 97 28.79 -20.67 -5.34
N PHE A 98 28.18 -21.30 -4.35
CA PHE A 98 27.18 -22.35 -4.61
C PHE A 98 25.94 -21.76 -5.31
N ASN A 99 25.47 -20.60 -4.84
CA ASN A 99 24.33 -19.92 -5.43
C ASN A 99 24.59 -19.49 -6.88
N PHE A 100 25.80 -19.01 -7.17
CA PHE A 100 26.23 -18.66 -8.53
C PHE A 100 26.20 -19.88 -9.46
N ARG A 101 26.83 -21.00 -9.06
CA ARG A 101 26.82 -22.25 -9.84
C ARG A 101 25.41 -22.79 -10.07
N ALA A 102 24.54 -22.69 -9.06
CA ALA A 102 23.15 -23.10 -9.18
C ALA A 102 22.40 -22.22 -10.20
N SER A 103 22.64 -20.91 -10.21
CA SER A 103 22.07 -20.00 -11.22
C SER A 103 22.61 -20.29 -12.62
N GLU A 104 23.90 -20.58 -12.75
CA GLU A 104 24.54 -20.96 -14.01
C GLU A 104 23.95 -22.25 -14.57
N TYR A 105 23.85 -23.30 -13.74
CA TYR A 105 23.21 -24.56 -14.12
C TYR A 105 21.75 -24.35 -14.55
N LEU A 106 20.99 -23.52 -13.83
CA LEU A 106 19.62 -23.17 -14.18
C LEU A 106 19.52 -22.45 -15.53
N ASP A 107 20.43 -21.52 -15.83
CA ASP A 107 20.41 -20.79 -17.10
C ASP A 107 20.73 -21.71 -18.28
N GLU A 108 21.71 -22.60 -18.12
CA GLU A 108 22.16 -23.52 -19.16
C GLU A 108 21.19 -24.68 -19.41
N HIS A 109 20.68 -25.32 -18.35
CA HIS A 109 19.89 -26.56 -18.45
C HIS A 109 18.39 -26.33 -18.36
N GLY A 110 17.97 -25.15 -17.89
CA GLY A 110 16.58 -24.79 -17.72
C GLY A 110 15.93 -25.36 -16.45
N TRP A 111 14.66 -24.99 -16.27
CA TRP A 111 13.97 -25.11 -14.99
C TRP A 111 13.64 -26.56 -14.64
N ASN A 112 13.25 -27.37 -15.63
CA ASN A 112 12.91 -28.78 -15.40
C ASN A 112 14.13 -29.58 -14.93
N ALA A 113 15.28 -29.39 -15.60
CA ALA A 113 16.53 -30.04 -15.23
C ALA A 113 17.05 -29.56 -13.86
N PHE A 114 16.85 -28.29 -13.51
CA PHE A 114 17.24 -27.74 -12.22
C PHE A 114 16.53 -28.40 -11.03
N PHE A 115 15.22 -28.63 -11.10
CA PHE A 115 14.48 -29.29 -10.01
C PHE A 115 14.79 -30.78 -9.87
N HIS A 116 15.31 -31.42 -10.91
CA HIS A 116 15.78 -32.82 -10.88
C HIS A 116 17.32 -32.92 -10.74
N TRP A 117 17.99 -31.80 -10.48
CA TRP A 117 19.44 -31.76 -10.47
C TRP A 117 20.03 -32.50 -9.26
N TYR A 118 20.91 -33.45 -9.57
CA TYR A 118 21.76 -34.14 -8.62
C TYR A 118 23.22 -33.74 -8.84
N ASP A 119 23.84 -33.10 -7.86
CA ASP A 119 25.21 -32.64 -7.92
C ASP A 119 26.16 -33.74 -7.41
N TYR A 120 26.92 -34.35 -8.31
CA TYR A 120 27.94 -35.36 -7.98
C TYR A 120 29.28 -34.77 -7.53
N MET A 121 29.50 -33.46 -7.74
CA MET A 121 30.76 -32.79 -7.40
C MET A 121 30.80 -32.38 -5.92
N SER A 122 29.63 -32.18 -5.32
CA SER A 122 29.48 -31.91 -3.90
C SER A 122 29.40 -33.21 -3.10
N TRP A 123 30.02 -33.27 -1.92
CA TRP A 123 29.91 -34.40 -0.98
C TRP A 123 30.31 -35.76 -1.55
N TYR A 124 31.50 -35.86 -2.15
CA TYR A 124 32.03 -37.15 -2.61
C TYR A 124 32.14 -38.17 -1.46
N PRO A 125 31.73 -39.45 -1.64
CA PRO A 125 31.21 -40.08 -2.85
C PRO A 125 29.68 -40.05 -3.01
N LEU A 126 28.94 -39.45 -2.08
CA LEU A 126 27.48 -39.51 -2.01
C LEU A 126 26.81 -38.62 -3.06
N GLY A 127 27.29 -37.39 -3.24
CA GLY A 127 26.57 -36.37 -4.02
C GLY A 127 25.55 -35.59 -3.18
N ARG A 128 24.85 -34.64 -3.82
CA ARG A 128 23.77 -33.85 -3.21
C ARG A 128 22.58 -33.68 -4.16
N PRO A 129 21.34 -34.02 -3.76
CA PRO A 129 20.15 -33.66 -4.52
C PRO A 129 19.87 -32.16 -4.36
N VAL A 130 20.37 -31.34 -5.27
CA VAL A 130 20.25 -29.87 -5.15
C VAL A 130 18.82 -29.41 -5.42
N GLY A 131 18.14 -30.00 -6.40
CA GLY A 131 16.80 -29.57 -6.80
C GLY A 131 15.75 -29.58 -5.68
N THR A 132 15.93 -30.40 -4.64
CA THR A 132 15.03 -30.49 -3.48
C THR A 132 15.59 -29.87 -2.19
N THR A 133 16.86 -29.48 -2.16
CA THR A 133 17.55 -28.99 -0.95
C THR A 133 17.95 -27.51 -1.01
N ILE A 134 17.52 -26.79 -2.05
CA ILE A 134 17.78 -25.35 -2.24
C ILE A 134 16.48 -24.57 -2.35
N PHE A 135 16.48 -23.31 -1.89
CA PHE A 135 15.41 -22.36 -2.18
C PHE A 135 15.69 -21.69 -3.53
N PRO A 136 14.91 -21.97 -4.59
CA PRO A 136 15.25 -21.57 -5.96
C PRO A 136 15.03 -20.08 -6.25
N GLY A 137 14.43 -19.32 -5.33
CA GLY A 137 14.01 -17.94 -5.59
C GLY A 137 15.13 -17.02 -6.06
N LEU A 138 16.33 -17.16 -5.48
CA LEU A 138 17.51 -16.39 -5.89
C LEU A 138 17.96 -16.75 -7.32
N GLN A 139 18.02 -18.04 -7.63
CA GLN A 139 18.48 -18.52 -8.95
C GLN A 139 17.50 -18.10 -10.04
N LEU A 140 16.20 -18.28 -9.80
CA LEU A 140 15.15 -17.91 -10.75
C LEU A 140 15.15 -16.41 -11.04
N THR A 141 15.26 -15.56 -10.00
CA THR A 141 15.30 -14.10 -10.16
C THR A 141 16.56 -13.65 -10.88
N SER A 142 17.72 -14.25 -10.57
CA SER A 142 18.99 -13.96 -11.25
C SER A 142 18.94 -14.28 -12.75
N VAL A 143 18.48 -15.48 -13.12
CA VAL A 143 18.37 -15.91 -14.52
C VAL A 143 17.32 -15.10 -15.27
N LEU A 144 16.19 -14.77 -14.63
CA LEU A 144 15.18 -13.90 -15.22
C LEU A 144 15.76 -12.54 -15.60
N ILE A 145 16.48 -11.89 -14.68
CA ILE A 145 17.13 -10.60 -14.94
C ILE A 145 18.17 -10.73 -16.06
N ARG A 146 19.00 -11.77 -16.03
CA ARG A 146 20.03 -12.02 -17.06
C ARG A 146 19.40 -12.15 -18.44
N ARG A 147 18.38 -13.00 -18.58
CA ARG A 147 17.68 -13.21 -19.86
C ARG A 147 16.94 -11.98 -20.33
N ALA A 148 16.31 -11.23 -19.42
CA ALA A 148 15.66 -9.96 -19.75
C ALA A 148 16.66 -8.93 -20.32
N LEU A 149 17.83 -8.79 -19.70
CA LEU A 149 18.90 -7.91 -20.18
C LEU A 149 19.48 -8.39 -21.53
N SER A 150 19.67 -9.70 -21.70
CA SER A 150 20.13 -10.27 -22.97
C SER A 150 19.13 -10.00 -24.10
N MET A 151 17.82 -10.07 -23.83
CA MET A 151 16.78 -9.71 -24.81
C MET A 151 16.80 -8.22 -25.19
N LEU A 152 17.25 -7.35 -24.28
CA LEU A 152 17.45 -5.92 -24.53
C LEU A 152 18.78 -5.62 -25.24
N GLY A 153 19.57 -6.64 -25.62
CA GLY A 153 20.83 -6.50 -26.34
C GLY A 153 22.04 -6.25 -25.43
N VAL A 154 21.89 -6.39 -24.12
CA VAL A 154 23.00 -6.30 -23.15
C VAL A 154 23.51 -7.72 -22.88
N SER A 155 24.52 -8.16 -23.64
CA SER A 155 25.17 -9.47 -23.50
C SER A 155 26.34 -9.45 -22.53
#